data_AF-A0AAW0AKX5-F1
#
_entry.id   AF-A0AAW0AKX5-F1
#
_cell.length_a   1.000
_cell.length_b   1.000
_cell.length_c   1.000
_cell.angle_alpha   90.00
_cell.angle_beta   90.00
_cell.angle_gamma   90.00
#
_symmetry.space_group_name_H-M   'P 1'
#
loop_
_entity.id
_entity.type
_entity.pdbx_description
1 polymer ?
#
loop_
_entity_poly.entity_id
_entity_poly.type
_entity_poly.pdbx_seq_one_letter_code
_entity_poly.pdbx_strand_id
1 'polypeptide(L)'
;MCITRCRTTCSSPFASATRRRRSVSHLRSRYDCVIVNMTEPGLHFARLRALFRCNCNRNSGRKLDVALVRMFSQSRWKPRTRWAGCQIRDEDQEFSFLSMEHVVRGALMTPVSGAANEATHFLVDTLDADIFLRADQ
;
A
#
# COMPACT_ATOMS: atom_id res chain seq x y z
N MET A 1 22.09 -18.64 9.21
CA MET A 1 20.63 -18.62 9.47
C MET A 1 20.44 -18.28 10.94
N CYS A 2 20.33 -16.99 11.27
CA CYS A 2 20.17 -16.54 12.66
C CYS A 2 18.75 -16.03 12.87
N ILE A 3 17.90 -16.90 13.42
CA ILE A 3 16.58 -16.51 13.94
C ILE A 3 16.84 -15.96 15.34
N THR A 4 17.08 -14.66 15.44
CA THR A 4 17.17 -14.00 16.75
C THR A 4 15.77 -13.53 17.13
N ARG A 5 15.19 -14.18 18.14
CA ARG A 5 13.92 -13.85 18.78
C ARG A 5 13.80 -12.35 19.04
N CYS A 6 13.01 -11.64 18.25
CA CYS A 6 12.46 -10.34 18.66
C CYS A 6 11.40 -10.58 19.74
N ARG A 7 11.74 -10.31 21.00
CA ARG A 7 10.75 -10.17 22.07
C ARG A 7 9.90 -8.94 21.75
N THR A 8 8.70 -9.15 21.22
CA THR A 8 7.65 -8.14 21.07
C THR A 8 7.10 -7.78 22.44
N THR A 9 7.75 -6.86 23.14
CA THR A 9 7.04 -6.06 24.14
C THR A 9 6.23 -5.01 23.37
N CYS A 10 5.04 -5.41 22.93
CA CYS A 10 3.98 -4.48 22.50
C CYS A 10 3.60 -3.64 23.72
N SER A 11 4.28 -2.52 23.90
CA SER A 11 3.77 -1.42 24.72
C SER A 11 3.22 -0.40 23.74
N SER A 12 1.92 -0.47 23.51
CA SER A 12 1.17 0.66 22.93
C SER A 12 1.44 1.90 23.79
N PRO A 13 1.70 3.04 23.16
CA PRO A 13 0.55 3.92 22.94
C PRO A 13 0.45 4.41 21.51
N PHE A 14 -0.80 4.47 21.11
CA PHE A 14 -1.37 5.03 19.89
C PHE A 14 -1.00 6.52 19.77
N ALA A 15 -0.25 6.93 18.73
CA ALA A 15 -0.18 8.34 18.29
C ALA A 15 0.50 8.50 16.90
N SER A 16 -0.33 8.65 15.87
CA SER A 16 -0.23 9.64 14.77
C SER A 16 1.03 9.74 13.88
N ALA A 17 0.88 9.27 12.64
CA ALA A 17 1.22 9.94 11.36
C ALA A 17 0.78 8.97 10.24
N THR A 18 -0.37 9.12 9.58
CA THR A 18 -0.67 10.13 8.56
C THR A 18 -2.18 10.40 8.57
N ARG A 19 -2.64 11.51 9.17
CA ARG A 19 -4.07 11.86 9.23
C ARG A 19 -4.38 12.85 8.09
N ARG A 20 -4.57 12.36 6.87
CA ARG A 20 -5.33 13.10 5.86
C ARG A 20 -6.72 13.39 6.45
N ARG A 21 -7.21 14.63 6.34
CA ARG A 21 -8.52 15.07 6.86
C ARG A 21 -9.59 14.05 6.47
N ARG A 22 -10.33 13.52 7.46
CA ARG A 22 -11.53 12.71 7.23
C ARG A 22 -12.64 13.65 6.78
N SER A 23 -12.92 13.71 5.48
CA SER A 23 -14.28 13.96 5.03
C SER A 23 -15.08 12.67 5.31
N VAL A 24 -16.26 12.82 5.92
CA VAL A 24 -17.18 11.71 6.16
C VAL A 24 -17.78 11.32 4.82
N SER A 25 -17.07 10.52 4.04
CA SER A 25 -17.62 9.94 2.82
C SER A 25 -17.20 8.47 2.67
N HIS A 26 -18.21 7.63 2.90
CA HIS A 26 -18.30 6.17 2.74
C HIS A 26 -17.68 5.33 3.88
N LEU A 27 -18.52 4.50 4.51
CA LEU A 27 -18.27 3.61 5.67
C LEU A 27 -17.13 2.58 5.54
N ARG A 28 -16.27 2.65 4.52
CA ARG A 28 -15.18 1.70 4.30
C ARG A 28 -13.82 2.34 4.59
N SER A 29 -12.98 1.61 5.32
CA SER A 29 -11.58 2.01 5.56
C SER A 29 -10.84 2.16 4.23
N ARG A 30 -10.47 3.40 3.91
CA ARG A 30 -9.62 3.71 2.75
C ARG A 30 -8.17 3.56 3.17
N TYR A 31 -7.44 2.72 2.44
CA TYR A 31 -6.02 2.49 2.62
C TYR A 31 -5.27 3.03 1.40
N ASP A 32 -4.17 3.73 1.63
CA ASP A 32 -3.32 4.25 0.55
C ASP A 32 -2.52 3.11 -0.10
N CYS A 33 -2.26 3.23 -1.40
CA CYS A 33 -1.39 2.33 -2.14
C CYS A 33 -0.07 3.04 -2.49
N VAL A 34 0.99 2.25 -2.66
CA VAL A 34 2.35 2.75 -2.90
C VAL A 34 3.09 1.93 -3.95
N ILE A 35 4.07 2.55 -4.58
CA ILE A 35 5.08 1.90 -5.42
C ILE A 35 6.26 1.52 -4.55
N VAL A 36 6.71 0.28 -4.70
CA VAL A 36 7.80 -0.30 -3.93
C VAL A 36 8.97 -0.59 -4.87
N ASN A 37 10.17 -0.19 -4.46
CA ASN A 37 11.41 -0.59 -5.11
C ASN A 37 11.89 -1.91 -4.50
N MET A 38 11.80 -3.00 -5.26
CA MET A 38 12.32 -4.31 -4.86
C MET A 38 13.57 -4.65 -5.68
N THR A 39 14.35 -5.62 -5.21
CA THR A 39 15.52 -6.13 -5.92
C THR A 39 15.15 -6.76 -7.27
N GLU A 40 13.95 -7.32 -7.38
CA GLU A 40 13.45 -7.89 -8.61
C GLU A 40 13.05 -6.81 -9.62
N PRO A 41 13.41 -6.98 -10.92
CA PRO A 41 13.10 -5.99 -11.94
C PRO A 41 11.60 -5.85 -12.15
N GLY A 42 11.13 -4.60 -12.18
CA GLY A 42 9.73 -4.26 -12.45
C GLY A 42 9.13 -3.27 -11.46
N LEU A 43 7.90 -2.84 -11.75
CA LEU A 43 7.12 -2.02 -10.83
C LEU A 43 6.30 -2.91 -9.90
N HIS A 44 6.57 -2.76 -8.60
CA HIS A 44 5.85 -3.44 -7.53
C HIS A 44 4.94 -2.46 -6.82
N PHE A 45 3.75 -2.93 -6.44
CA PHE A 45 2.75 -2.11 -5.77
C PHE A 45 2.32 -2.78 -4.49
N ALA A 46 1.96 -1.96 -3.49
CA ALA A 46 1.48 -2.46 -2.21
C ALA A 46 0.39 -1.56 -1.63
N ARG A 47 -0.56 -2.14 -0.90
CA ARG A 47 -1.55 -1.42 -0.09
C ARG A 47 -1.06 -1.33 1.35
N LEU A 48 -0.89 -0.11 1.85
CA LEU A 48 -0.46 0.13 3.22
C LEU A 48 -1.60 -0.19 4.20
N ARG A 49 -1.33 -1.04 5.19
CA ARG A 49 -2.32 -1.45 6.20
C ARG A 49 -2.01 -0.87 7.57
N ALA A 50 -0.73 -0.80 7.93
CA ALA A 50 -0.27 -0.15 9.14
C ALA A 50 1.18 0.32 8.99
N LEU A 51 1.58 1.29 9.80
CA LEU A 51 2.95 1.78 9.91
C LEU A 51 3.42 1.61 11.36
N PHE A 52 4.64 1.09 11.52
CA PHE A 52 5.28 0.87 12.79
C PHE A 52 6.60 1.62 12.81
N ARG A 53 6.86 2.32 13.90
CA ARG A 53 8.17 2.85 14.22
C ARG A 53 8.79 1.98 15.29
N CYS A 54 9.78 1.18 14.89
CA CYS A 54 10.48 0.25 15.74
C CYS A 54 11.75 0.89 16.30
N ASN A 55 11.99 0.73 17.60
CA ASN A 55 13.27 1.10 18.22
C ASN A 55 14.10 -0.18 18.38
N CYS A 56 15.10 -0.37 17.52
CA CYS A 56 15.79 -1.66 17.39
C CYS A 56 16.79 -1.94 18.52
N ASN A 57 17.22 -0.92 19.25
CA ASN A 57 18.02 -1.05 20.47
C ASN A 57 17.89 0.24 21.30
N ARG A 58 17.69 0.11 22.61
CA ARG A 58 17.61 1.24 23.55
C ARG A 58 18.88 2.09 23.55
N ASN A 59 20.04 1.48 23.28
CA ASN A 59 21.35 2.14 23.39
C ASN A 59 21.88 2.69 22.05
N SER A 60 21.44 2.16 20.90
CA SER A 60 21.94 2.64 19.60
C SER A 60 21.13 3.81 19.04
N GLY A 61 19.94 4.08 19.60
CA GLY A 61 19.04 5.11 19.11
C GLY A 61 18.49 4.86 17.69
N ARG A 62 18.80 3.71 17.07
CA ARG A 62 18.40 3.40 15.70
C ARG A 62 16.90 3.12 15.65
N LYS A 63 16.20 3.96 14.89
CA LYS A 63 14.78 3.83 14.58
C LYS A 63 14.64 3.15 13.21
N LEU A 64 13.67 2.25 13.09
CA LEU A 64 13.34 1.58 11.84
C LEU A 64 11.84 1.74 11.60
N ASP A 65 11.49 2.33 10.47
CA ASP A 65 10.09 2.47 10.06
C ASP A 65 9.72 1.29 9.14
N VAL A 66 8.69 0.53 9.55
CA VAL A 66 8.22 -0.67 8.86
C VAL A 66 6.73 -0.54 8.57
N ALA A 67 6.30 -0.85 7.36
CA ALA A 67 4.89 -0.98 7.00
C ALA A 67 4.45 -2.44 7.03
N LEU A 68 3.22 -2.67 7.49
CA LEU A 68 2.46 -3.87 7.12
C LEU A 68 1.70 -3.56 5.84
N VAL A 69 1.89 -4.38 4.82
CA VAL A 69 1.33 -4.17 3.49
C VAL A 69 0.68 -5.44 2.96
N ARG A 70 -0.17 -5.28 1.95
CA ARG A 70 -0.54 -6.35 1.03
C ARG A 70 0.03 -6.04 -0.33
N MET A 71 0.73 -6.99 -0.92
CA MET A 71 1.35 -6.82 -2.23
C MET A 71 0.29 -6.95 -3.34
N PHE A 72 0.64 -6.46 -4.53
CA PHE A 72 -0.17 -6.58 -5.71
C PHE A 72 0.52 -7.44 -6.76
N SER A 73 -0.10 -8.55 -7.11
CA SER A 73 0.36 -9.48 -8.13
C SER A 73 -0.25 -9.17 -9.48
N GLN A 74 0.36 -9.65 -10.57
CA GLN A 74 -0.23 -9.51 -11.90
C GLN A 74 -1.53 -10.31 -12.00
N SER A 75 -2.61 -9.65 -12.40
CA SER A 75 -3.90 -10.34 -12.51
C SER A 75 -3.97 -11.24 -13.73
N ARG A 76 -4.63 -12.39 -13.56
CA ARG A 76 -5.01 -13.28 -14.69
C ARG A 76 -6.29 -12.83 -15.36
N TRP A 77 -7.10 -12.02 -14.67
CA TRP A 77 -8.35 -11.50 -15.19
C TRP A 77 -8.09 -10.48 -16.31
N LYS A 78 -8.98 -10.46 -17.31
CA LYS A 78 -8.88 -9.57 -18.46
C LYS A 78 -10.19 -8.79 -18.64
N PRO A 79 -10.14 -7.48 -18.88
CA PRO A 79 -11.32 -6.68 -19.14
C PRO A 79 -11.80 -6.98 -20.55
N ARG A 80 -13.10 -6.80 -20.77
CA ARG A 80 -13.69 -6.94 -22.12
C ARG A 80 -13.10 -5.94 -23.10
N THR A 81 -12.85 -4.72 -22.64
CA THR A 81 -12.20 -3.67 -23.42
C THR A 81 -10.82 -3.42 -22.84
N ARG A 82 -9.76 -3.68 -23.63
CA ARG A 82 -8.37 -3.36 -23.28
C ARG A 82 -7.95 -2.07 -23.97
N TRP A 83 -7.28 -1.20 -23.24
CA TRP A 83 -6.61 -0.01 -23.78
C TRP A 83 -5.09 -0.13 -23.61
N ALA A 84 -4.34 0.64 -24.40
CA ALA A 84 -2.88 0.68 -24.30
C ALA A 84 -2.46 1.15 -22.89
N GLY A 85 -1.49 0.46 -22.28
CA GLY A 85 -1.03 0.75 -20.93
C GLY A 85 -1.94 0.26 -19.80
N CYS A 86 -3.05 -0.43 -20.10
CA CYS A 86 -3.94 -0.99 -19.08
C CYS A 86 -3.21 -2.07 -18.24
N GLN A 87 -2.81 -1.72 -17.02
CA GLN A 87 -2.27 -2.66 -16.05
C GLN A 87 -3.32 -3.05 -15.01
N ILE A 88 -3.42 -4.36 -14.75
CA ILE A 88 -4.39 -4.93 -13.82
C ILE A 88 -3.62 -5.78 -12.83
N ARG A 89 -3.93 -5.57 -11.56
CA ARG A 89 -3.28 -6.25 -10.45
C ARG A 89 -4.31 -6.80 -9.49
N ASP A 90 -4.01 -7.96 -8.91
CA ASP A 90 -4.79 -8.52 -7.81
C ASP A 90 -4.08 -8.21 -6.49
N GLU A 91 -4.82 -7.74 -5.50
CA GLU A 91 -4.30 -7.59 -4.13
C GLU A 91 -4.16 -8.96 -3.50
N ASP A 92 -2.97 -9.28 -3.01
CA ASP A 92 -2.70 -10.52 -2.33
C ASP A 92 -3.44 -10.57 -0.97
N GLN A 93 -3.81 -11.77 -0.55
CA GLN A 93 -4.52 -11.95 0.72
C GLN A 93 -3.57 -11.90 1.92
N GLU A 94 -2.33 -12.32 1.72
CA GLU A 94 -1.30 -12.38 2.74
C GLU A 94 -0.72 -11.00 3.02
N PHE A 95 -0.37 -10.78 4.29
CA PHE A 95 0.33 -9.57 4.69
C PHE A 95 1.83 -9.78 4.67
N SER A 96 2.56 -8.74 4.29
CA SER A 96 4.01 -8.70 4.32
C SER A 96 4.49 -7.48 5.08
N PHE A 97 5.68 -7.56 5.66
CA PHE A 97 6.36 -6.41 6.24
C PHE A 97 7.33 -5.83 5.21
N LEU A 98 7.31 -4.50 5.08
CA LEU A 98 8.17 -3.75 4.17
C LEU A 98 8.88 -2.64 4.96
N SER A 99 10.19 -2.49 4.79
CA SER A 99 10.87 -1.27 5.27
C SER A 99 10.37 -0.07 4.47
N MET A 100 10.02 1.02 5.15
CA MET A 100 9.55 2.25 4.50
C MET A 100 10.59 2.89 3.59
N GLU A 101 11.87 2.54 3.73
CA GLU A 101 12.95 2.96 2.83
C GLU A 101 12.77 2.43 1.39
N HIS A 102 12.00 1.36 1.20
CA HIS A 102 11.70 0.81 -0.13
C HIS A 102 10.48 1.46 -0.78
N VAL A 103 9.75 2.32 -0.07
CA VAL A 103 8.59 3.03 -0.61
C VAL A 103 9.06 4.22 -1.43
N VAL A 104 8.74 4.23 -2.72
CA VAL A 104 9.15 5.30 -3.64
C VAL A 104 8.15 6.46 -3.63
N ARG A 105 6.87 6.16 -3.89
CA ARG A 105 5.78 7.14 -3.94
C ARG A 105 4.42 6.48 -3.79
N GLY A 106 3.37 7.28 -3.62
CA GLY A 106 1.99 6.82 -3.69
C GLY A 106 1.60 6.29 -5.07
N ALA A 107 0.64 5.38 -5.12
CA ALA A 107 0.02 4.84 -6.32
C ALA A 107 -1.51 4.84 -6.18
N LEU A 108 -2.21 4.98 -7.29
CA LEU A 108 -3.67 4.89 -7.33
C LEU A 108 -4.09 3.53 -7.92
N MET A 109 -4.73 2.71 -7.08
CA MET A 109 -5.26 1.40 -7.46
C MET A 109 -6.78 1.43 -7.32
N THR A 110 -7.49 1.38 -8.44
CA THR A 110 -8.96 1.50 -8.48
C THR A 110 -9.58 0.12 -8.64
N PRO A 111 -10.54 -0.29 -7.78
CA PRO A 111 -11.17 -1.61 -7.92
C PRO A 111 -11.90 -1.72 -9.26
N VAL A 112 -11.82 -2.91 -9.87
CA VAL A 112 -12.48 -3.20 -11.14
C VAL A 112 -13.96 -3.50 -10.90
N SER A 113 -14.85 -2.78 -11.59
CA SER A 113 -16.26 -3.16 -11.66
C SER A 113 -16.47 -4.35 -12.60
N GLY A 114 -17.17 -5.39 -12.14
CA GLY A 114 -17.48 -6.58 -12.93
C GLY A 114 -16.44 -7.70 -12.89
N ALA A 115 -15.36 -7.56 -12.11
CA ALA A 115 -14.56 -8.71 -11.71
C ALA A 115 -15.34 -9.54 -10.66
N ALA A 116 -15.23 -10.86 -10.71
CA ALA A 116 -15.83 -11.74 -9.70
C ALA A 116 -15.16 -11.59 -8.32
N ASN A 117 -13.92 -11.08 -8.31
CA ASN A 117 -13.12 -10.87 -7.10
C ASN A 117 -12.96 -9.37 -6.84
N GLU A 118 -13.30 -8.93 -5.62
CA GLU A 118 -13.10 -7.53 -5.17
C GLU A 118 -11.61 -7.15 -5.03
N ALA A 119 -10.69 -8.12 -5.10
CA ALA A 119 -9.25 -7.89 -5.02
C ALA A 119 -8.62 -7.43 -6.33
N THR A 120 -9.35 -7.41 -7.46
CA THR A 120 -8.81 -6.99 -8.76
C THR A 120 -8.90 -5.48 -8.92
N HIS A 121 -7.78 -4.84 -9.28
CA HIS A 121 -7.65 -3.39 -9.39
C HIS A 121 -6.96 -2.98 -10.70
N PHE A 122 -7.41 -1.85 -11.26
CA PHE A 122 -6.66 -1.11 -12.28
C PHE A 122 -5.58 -0.27 -11.62
N LEU A 123 -4.38 -0.29 -12.20
CA LEU A 123 -3.38 0.74 -11.93
C LEU A 123 -3.75 2.00 -12.71
N VAL A 124 -3.85 3.12 -12.02
CA VAL A 124 -4.05 4.44 -12.62
C VAL A 124 -2.71 5.19 -12.56
N ASP A 125 -1.98 5.16 -13.66
CA ASP A 125 -0.70 5.87 -13.82
C ASP A 125 -0.93 7.30 -14.33
N THR A 126 -1.67 8.09 -13.54
CA THR A 126 -1.82 9.51 -13.80
C THR A 126 -0.76 10.26 -13.00
N LEU A 127 0.10 11.02 -13.69
CA LEU A 127 1.08 11.90 -13.06
C LEU A 127 0.41 13.05 -12.29
N ASP A 128 -0.85 13.36 -12.60
CA ASP A 128 -1.65 14.38 -11.93
C ASP A 128 -2.66 13.78 -10.95
N ALA A 129 -2.39 13.94 -9.66
CA ALA A 129 -3.36 13.65 -8.59
C ALA A 129 -4.51 14.69 -8.50
N ASP A 130 -4.51 15.70 -9.37
CA ASP A 130 -5.44 16.83 -9.37
C ASP A 130 -6.74 16.60 -10.15
N ILE A 131 -6.93 15.45 -10.79
CA ILE A 131 -8.14 15.20 -11.60
C ILE A 131 -9.43 15.13 -10.77
N PHE A 132 -9.35 15.00 -9.44
CA PHE A 132 -10.52 14.94 -8.55
C PHE A 132 -10.75 16.21 -7.71
N LEU A 133 -9.99 17.30 -7.92
CA LEU A 133 -10.23 18.57 -7.23
C LEU A 133 -11.27 19.48 -7.92
N ARG A 134 -12.02 18.98 -8.93
CA ARG A 134 -13.08 19.73 -9.59
C ARG A 134 -14.35 18.91 -9.74
N ALA A 135 -15.13 18.80 -8.66
CA ALA A 135 -16.54 18.40 -8.75
C ALA A 135 -17.39 18.92 -7.58
N ASP A 136 -17.03 20.08 -7.02
CA ASP A 136 -17.99 20.91 -6.29
C ASP A 136 -18.03 22.27 -7.03
N GLN A 137 -19.02 22.41 -7.91
CA GLN A 137 -19.58 23.69 -8.34
C GLN A 137 -20.97 23.79 -7.72
#